data_AF-A0A8T5AQA6-F1
#
_entry.id   AF-A0A8T5AQA6-F1
#
_cell.length_a   1.000
_cell.length_b   1.000
_cell.length_c   1.000
_cell.angle_alpha   90.00
_cell.angle_beta   90.00
_cell.angle_gamma   90.00
#
_symmetry.space_group_name_H-M   'P 1'
#
loop_
_entity.id
_entity.type
_entity.pdbx_description
1 polymer ?
#
loop_
_entity_poly.entity_id
_entity_poly.type
_entity_poly.pdbx_seq_one_letter_code
_entity_poly.pdbx_strand_id
1 'polypeptide(L)' 'MEEGLETPRTLKCSFCGKEFRQGTGIIFVKRDGAMLRFCSSKCRKSFLVLRRDPRRLKWTIYHGMKERGA' A
#
# COMPACT_ATOMS: atom_id res chain seq x y z
N MET A 1 -14.79 21.77 25.54
CA MET A 1 -15.95 21.57 24.64
C MET A 1 -15.50 22.02 23.25
N GLU A 2 -15.98 21.35 22.20
CA GLU A 2 -15.35 21.16 20.88
C GLU A 2 -14.35 19.99 20.91
N GLU A 3 -14.79 18.74 20.88
CA GLU A 3 -15.25 18.00 19.70
C GLU A 3 -14.31 18.13 18.50
N GLY A 4 -13.56 17.06 18.25
CA GLY A 4 -12.75 16.91 17.06
C GLY A 4 -12.34 15.46 16.93
N LEU A 5 -13.33 14.61 16.62
CA LEU A 5 -13.10 13.21 16.25
C LEU A 5 -11.98 13.15 15.21
N GLU A 6 -10.79 12.72 15.63
CA GLU A 6 -9.68 12.44 14.73
C GLU A 6 -10.08 11.22 13.90
N THR A 7 -10.76 11.43 12.77
CA THR A 7 -10.95 10.35 11.79
C THR A 7 -9.57 9.78 11.50
N PRO A 8 -9.34 8.48 11.75
CA PRO A 8 -8.02 7.91 11.61
C PRO A 8 -7.59 8.11 10.16
N ARG A 9 -6.46 8.79 9.93
CA ARG A 9 -6.06 9.08 8.54
C ARG A 9 -5.92 7.76 7.79
N THR A 10 -6.59 7.67 6.64
CA THR A 10 -6.50 6.51 5.79
C THR A 10 -5.16 6.55 5.06
N LEU A 11 -4.37 5.50 5.22
CA LEU A 11 -3.13 5.30 4.49
C LEU A 11 -3.37 4.37 3.32
N LYS A 12 -2.78 4.69 2.17
CA LYS A 12 -2.84 3.84 0.98
C LYS A 12 -1.68 2.85 0.96
N CYS A 13 -1.99 1.58 0.71
CA CYS A 13 -0.98 0.54 0.52
C CYS A 13 -0.30 0.71 -0.85
N SER A 14 1.02 0.80 -0.85
CA SER A 14 1.83 0.93 -2.08
C SER A 14 1.75 -0.30 -2.99
N PHE A 15 1.42 -1.47 -2.44
CA PHE A 15 1.36 -2.72 -3.21
C PHE A 15 -0.05 -3.00 -3.75
N CYS A 16 -1.04 -3.13 -2.87
CA CYS A 16 -2.38 -3.54 -3.29
C CYS A 16 -3.29 -2.36 -3.63
N GLY A 17 -2.91 -1.13 -3.28
CA GLY A 17 -3.70 0.08 -3.50
C GLY A 17 -4.83 0.31 -2.51
N LYS A 18 -5.12 -0.66 -1.62
CA LYS A 18 -6.17 -0.55 -0.60
C LYS A 18 -5.81 0.47 0.46
N GLU A 19 -6.82 1.17 0.93
CA GLU A 19 -6.72 2.08 2.09
C GLU A 19 -6.83 1.29 3.39
N PHE A 20 -6.10 1.72 4.42
CA PHE A 20 -6.10 1.12 5.74
C PHE A 20 -5.87 2.18 6.82
N ARG A 21 -6.30 1.88 8.06
CA ARG A 21 -6.17 2.79 9.20
C ARG A 21 -4.70 3.07 9.55
N GLN A 22 -4.35 4.34 9.73
CA GLN A 22 -3.04 4.72 10.26
C GLN A 22 -2.78 4.06 11.62
N GLY A 23 -1.56 3.54 11.81
CA GLY A 23 -1.17 2.72 12.97
C GLY A 23 -1.23 1.20 12.74
N THR A 24 -1.80 0.75 11.61
CA THR A 24 -1.81 -0.66 11.21
C THR A 24 -0.83 -0.91 10.06
N GLY A 25 -0.32 -2.13 9.92
CA GLY A 25 0.50 -2.53 8.77
C GLY A 25 2.00 -2.39 9.01
N ILE A 26 2.76 -2.28 7.91
CA ILE A 26 4.23 -2.28 7.93
C ILE A 26 4.74 -1.18 7.00
N ILE A 27 5.73 -0.42 7.47
CA ILE A 27 6.45 0.56 6.65
C ILE A 27 7.81 -0.05 6.29
N PHE A 28 8.15 -0.04 5.01
CA PHE A 28 9.43 -0.49 4.48
C PHE A 28 10.11 0.66 3.75
N VAL A 29 11.31 1.02 4.19
CA VAL A 29 12.11 2.08 3.56
C VAL A 29 13.10 1.42 2.61
N LYS A 30 13.05 1.79 1.33
CA LYS A 30 14.04 1.35 0.34
C LYS A 30 15.38 2.06 0.58
N ARG A 31 16.46 1.53 0.02
CA ARG A 31 17.79 2.16 0.06
C ARG A 31 17.78 3.58 -0.52
N ASP A 32 16.92 3.83 -1.51
CA ASP A 32 16.73 5.15 -2.14
C ASP A 32 15.95 6.16 -1.27
N GLY A 33 15.62 5.82 -0.02
CA GLY A 33 14.82 6.66 0.88
C GLY A 33 13.30 6.59 0.64
N ALA A 34 12.85 5.90 -0.42
CA ALA A 34 11.43 5.76 -0.73
C ALA A 34 10.71 4.90 0.32
N MET A 35 9.71 5.48 0.99
CA MET A 35 8.87 4.80 1.97
C MET A 35 7.71 4.06 1.30
N LEU A 36 7.68 2.74 1.45
CA LEU A 36 6.59 1.88 1.00
C LEU A 36 5.73 1.48 2.19
N ARG A 37 4.42 1.70 2.08
CA ARG A 37 3.44 1.34 3.11
C ARG A 37 2.72 0.07 2.69
N PHE A 38 2.68 -0.93 3.56
CA PHE A 38 2.00 -2.20 3.32
C PHE A 38 0.88 -2.42 4.33
N CYS A 39 -0.30 -2.80 3.84
CA CYS A 39 -1.45 -3.09 4.71
C CYS A 39 -1.31 -4.41 5.49
N SER A 40 -0.47 -5.35 5.03
CA SER A 40 -0.32 -6.68 5.65
C SER A 40 0.98 -7.37 5.23
N SER A 41 1.40 -8.37 6.00
CA SER A 41 2.53 -9.27 5.71
C SER A 41 2.42 -9.94 4.34
N LYS A 42 1.21 -10.18 3.83
CA LYS A 42 0.97 -10.70 2.46
C LYS A 42 1.56 -9.76 1.40
N CYS A 43 1.29 -8.45 1.54
CA CYS A 43 1.79 -7.44 0.60
C CYS A 43 3.31 -7.30 0.70
N ARG A 44 3.85 -7.31 1.92
CA ARG A 44 5.30 -7.29 2.16
C ARG A 44 6.00 -8.48 1.50
N LYS A 45 5.54 -9.72 1.75
CA LYS A 45 6.13 -10.93 1.17
C LYS A 45 5.99 -10.96 -0.35
N SER A 46 4.84 -10.53 -0.86
CA SER A 46 4.60 -10.47 -2.31
C SER A 46 5.55 -9.50 -3.02
N PHE A 47 5.89 -8.37 -2.39
CA PHE A 47 6.81 -7.38 -2.94
C PHE A 47 8.29 -7.76 -2.73
N LEU A 48 8.69 -8.15 -1.51
CA LEU A 48 10.09 -8.38 -1.17
C LEU A 48 10.62 -9.76 -1.55
N VAL A 49 9.85 -10.81 -1.25
CA VAL A 49 10.30 -12.21 -1.43
C VAL A 49 9.92 -12.71 -2.81
N LEU A 50 8.65 -12.55 -3.18
CA LEU A 50 8.10 -13.09 -4.42
C LEU A 50 8.31 -12.16 -5.62
N ARG A 51 8.73 -10.91 -5.40
CA ARG A 51 8.93 -9.86 -6.42
C ARG A 51 7.80 -9.81 -7.46
N ARG A 52 6.55 -9.97 -7.02
CA ARG A 52 5.39 -10.00 -7.91
C ARG A 52 4.96 -8.59 -8.26
N ASP A 53 4.68 -8.34 -9.52
CA ASP A 53 4.03 -7.12 -9.94
C ASP A 53 2.58 -7.07 -9.47
N PRO A 54 2.15 -6.01 -8.77
CA PRO A 54 0.75 -5.88 -8.37
C PRO A 54 -0.18 -5.85 -9.59
N ARG A 55 0.28 -5.28 -10.72
CA ARG A 55 -0.46 -5.21 -11.98
C ARG A 55 -0.93 -6.59 -12.50
N ARG A 56 -0.19 -7.66 -12.19
CA ARG A 56 -0.51 -9.04 -12.62
C ARG A 56 -1.39 -9.80 -11.63
N LEU A 57 -1.68 -9.22 -10.46
CA LEU A 57 -2.41 -9.88 -9.38
C LEU A 57 -3.85 -9.39 -9.29
N LYS A 58 -4.80 -10.27 -9.63
CA LYS A 58 -6.26 -10.03 -9.64
C LYS A 58 -6.85 -9.36 -8.39
N TRP A 59 -6.23 -9.56 -7.22
CA TRP A 59 -6.72 -9.06 -5.93
C TRP A 59 -6.20 -7.67 -5.56
N THR A 60 -5.31 -7.10 -6.37
CA THR A 60 -4.83 -5.72 -6.18
C THR A 60 -5.66 -4.77 -7.01
N ILE A 61 -5.80 -3.53 -6.55
CA ILE A 61 -6.56 -2.49 -7.28
C ILE A 61 -5.87 -2.12 -8.60
N TYR A 62 -4.55 -2.33 -8.68
CA TYR A 62 -3.77 -2.07 -9.88
C TYR A 62 -3.91 -3.15 -10.96
N HIS A 63 -4.70 -4.21 -10.70
CA HIS A 63 -4.92 -5.26 -11.69
C HIS A 63 -5.62 -4.73 -12.93
N GLY A 64 -4.98 -4.86 -14.09
CA GLY A 64 -5.53 -4.38 -15.35
C GLY A 64 -5.40 -2.88 -15.59
N MET A 65 -4.77 -2.12 -14.69
CA MET A 65 -4.36 -0.73 -14.98
C MET A 65 -3.21 -0.77 -15.99
N LYS A 66 -3.55 -0.63 -17.28
CA LYS A 66 -2.61 -0.22 -18.33
C LYS A 66 -2.15 1.21 -18.03
N GLU A 67 -0.92 1.50 -18.41
CA GLU A 67 -0.23 2.75 -18.18
C GLU A 67 -1.12 3.89 -18.73
N ARG A 68 -1.42 4.91 -17.91
CA ARG A 68 -1.75 6.22 -18.49
C ARG A 68 -0.47 6.66 -19.16
N GLY A 69 -0.34 6.31 -20.43
CA GLY A 69 0.72 6.79 -21.30
C GLY A 69 0.82 8.30 -21.13
N ALA A 70 2.06 8.75 -20.93
CA ALA A 70 2.44 10.10 -21.30
C ALA A 70 2.29 10.26 -22.82
#